data_AF-A0A845YI87-F1
#
_entry.id   AF-A0A845YI87-F1
#
_cell.length_a   1.000
_cell.length_b   1.000
_cell.length_c   1.000
_cell.angle_alpha   90.00
_cell.angle_beta   90.00
_cell.angle_gamma   90.00
#
_symmetry.space_group_name_H-M   'P 1'
#
loop_
_entity.id
_entity.type
_entity.pdbx_description
1 polymer ?
#
loop_
_entity_poly.entity_id
_entity_poly.type
_entity_poly.pdbx_seq_one_letter_code
_entity_poly.pdbx_strand_id
1 'polypeptide(L)'
;TCPWDYLHVLQNYCDRDGKTWGENPNWSHIYNDWAQLKARHAIHLVATDKFKVDDYLAINIFNYYFDNAGKKISANPPKRGWKYITGDNQPLTVVQWIDDLIQVGWQLCSNT
;
A
#
# COMPACT_ATOMS: atom_id res chain seq x y z
N THR A 1 -6.73 12.65 4.58
CA THR A 1 -7.32 12.49 3.24
C THR A 1 -6.19 12.33 2.24
N CYS A 2 -6.21 11.29 1.40
CA CYS A 2 -5.17 11.05 0.40
C CYS A 2 -5.11 12.23 -0.59
N PRO A 3 -3.93 12.82 -0.82
CA PRO A 3 -3.74 13.79 -1.89
C PRO A 3 -4.06 13.13 -3.24
N TRP A 4 -5.07 13.64 -3.97
CA TRP A 4 -5.51 13.08 -5.26
C TRP A 4 -4.38 13.01 -6.29
N ASP A 5 -3.40 13.90 -6.18
CA ASP A 5 -2.19 13.92 -7.00
C ASP A 5 -1.32 12.66 -6.80
N TYR A 6 -1.48 11.92 -5.71
CA TYR A 6 -0.73 10.69 -5.44
C TYR A 6 -1.38 9.41 -6.01
N LEU A 7 -2.61 9.50 -6.54
CA LEU A 7 -3.34 8.33 -7.06
C LEU A 7 -2.64 7.65 -8.25
N HIS A 8 -1.77 8.38 -8.96
CA HIS A 8 -0.96 7.84 -10.07
C HIS A 8 -0.10 6.63 -9.67
N VAL A 9 0.17 6.43 -8.37
CA VAL A 9 0.91 5.26 -7.88
C VAL A 9 0.25 3.93 -8.25
N LEU A 10 -1.06 3.90 -8.49
CA LEU A 10 -1.76 2.69 -8.97
C LEU A 10 -1.23 2.20 -10.32
N GLN A 11 -0.72 3.09 -11.17
CA GLN A 11 -0.13 2.74 -12.46
C GLN A 11 1.21 2.01 -12.33
N ASN A 12 1.86 2.08 -11.16
CA ASN A 12 3.10 1.37 -10.88
C ASN A 12 2.87 -0.09 -10.43
N TYR A 13 1.61 -0.53 -10.36
CA TYR A 13 1.27 -1.89 -9.96
C TYR A 13 1.83 -2.91 -10.97
N CYS A 14 2.50 -3.93 -10.44
CA CYS A 14 3.00 -5.09 -11.16
C CYS A 14 2.58 -6.35 -10.41
N ASP A 15 1.83 -7.24 -11.05
CA ASP A 15 1.39 -8.49 -10.42
C ASP A 15 2.53 -9.52 -10.30
N ARG A 16 2.28 -10.66 -9.64
CA ARG A 16 3.28 -11.72 -9.48
C ARG A 16 3.73 -12.36 -10.80
N ASP A 17 2.92 -12.25 -11.85
CA ASP A 17 3.23 -12.77 -13.18
C ASP A 17 4.04 -11.75 -14.00
N GLY A 18 4.30 -10.56 -13.45
CA GLY A 18 5.04 -9.48 -14.08
C GLY A 18 4.20 -8.57 -14.96
N LYS A 19 2.86 -8.69 -14.94
CA LYS A 19 1.99 -7.82 -15.74
C LYS A 19 1.83 -6.47 -15.08
N THR A 20 1.85 -5.43 -15.88
CA THR A 20 1.74 -4.03 -15.46
C THR A 20 0.41 -3.40 -15.90
N TRP A 21 0.17 -2.13 -15.54
CA TRP A 21 -1.09 -1.39 -15.82
C TRP A 21 -1.63 -1.51 -17.26
N GLY A 22 -0.75 -1.59 -18.27
CA GLY A 22 -1.16 -1.74 -19.68
C GLY A 22 -1.52 -3.16 -20.11
N GLU A 23 -1.31 -4.15 -19.25
CA GLU A 23 -1.39 -5.59 -19.57
C GLU A 23 -2.52 -6.29 -18.80
N ASN A 24 -3.45 -5.52 -18.23
CA ASN A 24 -4.52 -5.97 -17.35
C ASN A 24 -4.01 -6.86 -16.19
N PRO A 25 -3.32 -6.24 -15.22
CA PRO A 25 -2.61 -6.98 -14.17
C PRO A 25 -3.59 -7.57 -13.15
N ASN A 26 -3.24 -8.73 -12.61
CA ASN A 26 -4.12 -9.47 -11.70
C ASN A 26 -4.05 -8.95 -10.25
N TRP A 27 -4.93 -8.01 -9.92
CA TRP A 27 -5.05 -7.43 -8.58
C TRP A 27 -5.39 -8.42 -7.46
N SER A 28 -5.91 -9.62 -7.79
CA SER A 28 -6.18 -10.64 -6.77
C SER A 28 -4.90 -11.11 -6.08
N HIS A 29 -3.74 -10.99 -6.74
CA HIS A 29 -2.46 -11.37 -6.17
C HIS A 29 -2.11 -10.55 -4.93
N ILE A 30 -2.10 -9.23 -5.04
CA ILE A 30 -1.80 -8.37 -3.89
C ILE A 30 -2.93 -8.42 -2.86
N TYR A 31 -4.19 -8.45 -3.32
CA TYR A 31 -5.34 -8.50 -2.44
C TYR A 31 -5.31 -9.73 -1.52
N ASN A 32 -5.06 -10.91 -2.10
CA ASN A 32 -5.00 -12.17 -1.37
C ASN A 32 -3.80 -12.23 -0.42
N ASP A 33 -2.62 -11.77 -0.84
CA ASP A 33 -1.44 -11.73 0.06
C ASP A 33 -1.69 -10.80 1.24
N TRP A 34 -2.24 -9.62 0.98
CA TRP A 34 -2.58 -8.66 2.01
C TRP A 34 -3.63 -9.20 2.99
N ALA A 35 -4.67 -9.86 2.47
CA ALA A 35 -5.69 -10.51 3.29
C ALA A 35 -5.11 -11.62 4.19
N GLN A 36 -4.20 -12.45 3.65
CA GLN A 36 -3.52 -13.49 4.42
C GLN A 36 -2.62 -12.91 5.52
N LEU A 37 -1.90 -11.82 5.24
CA LEU A 37 -1.07 -11.15 6.25
C LEU A 37 -1.90 -10.54 7.37
N LYS A 38 -3.05 -9.93 7.06
CA LYS A 38 -4.01 -9.45 8.07
C LYS A 38 -4.56 -10.60 8.91
N ALA A 39 -4.98 -11.70 8.28
CA ALA A 39 -5.54 -12.87 8.96
C ALA A 39 -4.52 -13.54 9.92
N ARG A 40 -3.22 -13.43 9.63
CA ARG A 40 -2.13 -13.96 10.46
C ARG A 40 -1.61 -12.98 11.51
N HIS A 41 -2.26 -11.84 11.70
CA HIS A 41 -1.80 -10.78 12.61
C HIS A 41 -0.37 -10.26 12.27
N ALA A 42 0.06 -10.41 11.01
CA ALA A 42 1.33 -9.85 10.54
C ALA A 42 1.18 -8.37 10.16
N ILE A 43 -0.04 -7.95 9.82
CA ILE A 43 -0.41 -6.56 9.54
C ILE A 43 -1.60 -6.19 10.42
N HIS A 44 -1.47 -5.06 11.13
CA HIS A 44 -2.49 -4.54 12.03
C HIS A 44 -3.01 -3.19 11.55
N LEU A 45 -4.33 -3.04 11.48
CA LEU A 45 -5.00 -1.79 11.08
C LEU A 45 -5.50 -0.96 12.27
N VAL A 46 -5.22 -1.42 13.49
CA VAL A 46 -5.60 -0.77 14.75
C VAL A 46 -4.43 -0.93 15.72
N ALA A 47 -4.02 0.16 16.37
CA ALA A 47 -3.07 0.12 17.46
C ALA A 47 -3.80 -0.06 18.80
N THR A 48 -3.21 -0.84 19.71
CA THR A 48 -3.69 -0.95 21.09
C THR A 48 -2.52 -0.77 22.04
N ASP A 49 -2.78 -0.51 23.32
CA ASP A 49 -1.72 -0.36 24.32
C ASP A 49 -0.80 -1.58 24.43
N LYS A 50 -1.31 -2.77 24.05
CA LYS A 50 -0.57 -4.04 24.06
C LYS A 50 0.13 -4.36 22.74
N PHE A 51 -0.31 -3.76 21.63
CA PHE A 51 0.19 -4.05 20.28
C PHE A 51 0.42 -2.76 19.52
N LYS A 52 1.70 -2.44 19.31
CA LYS A 52 2.13 -1.39 18.41
C LYS A 52 2.11 -1.90 16.98
N VAL A 53 1.67 -1.05 16.06
CA VAL A 53 1.70 -1.33 14.63
C VAL A 53 3.14 -1.15 14.13
N ASP A 54 3.59 -2.10 13.32
CA ASP A 54 4.83 -2.03 12.56
C ASP A 54 4.47 -1.95 11.07
N ASP A 55 5.00 -0.96 10.37
CA ASP A 55 4.76 -0.71 8.94
C ASP A 55 5.80 -1.40 8.04
N TYR A 56 6.82 -2.03 8.60
CA TYR A 56 7.91 -2.66 7.84
C TYR A 56 7.39 -3.67 6.80
N LEU A 57 6.52 -4.60 7.22
CA LEU A 57 5.99 -5.62 6.32
C LEU A 57 5.04 -5.01 5.28
N ALA A 58 4.22 -4.05 5.70
CA ALA A 58 3.31 -3.34 4.81
C ALA A 58 4.08 -2.60 3.70
N ILE A 59 5.14 -1.87 4.06
CA ILE A 59 6.02 -1.17 3.13
C ILE A 59 6.73 -2.15 2.21
N ASN A 60 7.15 -3.33 2.68
CA ASN A 60 7.80 -4.32 1.82
C ASN A 60 6.85 -4.94 0.79
N ILE A 61 5.62 -5.28 1.17
CA ILE A 61 4.59 -5.72 0.22
C ILE A 61 4.30 -4.62 -0.79
N PHE A 62 4.15 -3.39 -0.32
CA PHE A 62 3.93 -2.24 -1.19
C PHE A 62 5.09 -2.01 -2.16
N ASN A 63 6.34 -2.12 -1.70
CA ASN A 63 7.52 -2.02 -2.56
C ASN A 63 7.58 -3.14 -3.60
N TYR A 64 7.20 -4.36 -3.22
CA TYR A 64 7.22 -5.51 -4.12
C TYR A 64 6.23 -5.34 -5.28
N TYR A 65 5.01 -4.92 -4.98
CA TYR A 65 3.94 -4.78 -5.98
C TYR A 65 3.91 -3.44 -6.73
N PHE A 66 4.51 -2.37 -6.18
CA PHE A 66 4.41 -1.01 -6.75
C PHE A 66 5.79 -0.41 -7.07
N ASP A 67 6.71 -1.21 -7.62
CA ASP A 67 8.03 -0.77 -8.05
C ASP A 67 8.77 0.12 -7.01
N ASN A 68 8.96 -0.43 -5.82
CA ASN A 68 9.63 0.25 -4.70
C ASN A 68 8.99 1.60 -4.30
N ALA A 69 7.70 1.81 -4.57
CA ALA A 69 7.01 3.07 -4.26
C ALA A 69 7.16 3.49 -2.79
N GLY A 70 7.08 2.57 -1.84
CA GLY A 70 7.27 2.86 -0.42
C GLY A 70 8.64 3.47 -0.11
N LYS A 71 9.72 2.92 -0.69
CA LYS A 71 11.07 3.49 -0.58
C LYS A 71 11.17 4.85 -1.26
N LYS A 72 10.58 5.00 -2.45
CA LYS A 72 10.55 6.28 -3.18
C LYS A 72 9.86 7.37 -2.37
N ILE A 73 8.74 7.05 -1.70
CA ILE A 73 8.05 7.94 -0.77
C ILE A 73 8.94 8.29 0.42
N SER A 74 9.55 7.30 1.07
CA SER A 74 10.42 7.52 2.23
C SER A 74 11.65 8.38 1.90
N ALA A 75 12.14 8.29 0.66
CA ALA A 75 13.28 9.09 0.18
C ALA A 75 12.89 10.53 -0.23
N ASN A 76 11.60 10.82 -0.41
CA ASN A 76 11.16 12.16 -0.78
C ASN A 76 11.33 13.14 0.39
N PRO A 77 11.61 14.43 0.09
CA PRO A 77 11.66 15.46 1.12
C PRO A 77 10.32 15.54 1.88
N PRO A 78 10.30 16.10 3.11
CA PRO A 78 9.13 16.08 4.01
C PRO A 78 7.82 16.60 3.40
N LYS A 79 7.90 17.45 2.36
CA LYS A 79 6.75 17.97 1.61
C LYS A 79 6.11 16.97 0.64
N ARG A 80 6.72 15.81 0.41
CA ARG A 80 6.27 14.75 -0.52
C ARG A 80 6.49 13.31 0.02
N GLY A 81 6.84 13.17 1.30
CA GLY A 81 7.01 11.87 1.97
C GLY A 81 5.71 11.34 2.60
N TRP A 82 5.81 10.31 3.44
CA TRP A 82 4.66 9.69 4.11
C TRP A 82 3.78 10.68 4.90
N LYS A 83 4.39 11.68 5.53
CA LYS A 83 3.67 12.76 6.22
C LYS A 83 2.76 13.58 5.30
N TYR A 84 3.17 13.80 4.06
CA TYR A 84 2.34 14.49 3.06
C TYR A 84 1.16 13.61 2.63
N ILE A 85 1.43 12.33 2.39
CA ILE A 85 0.46 11.37 1.83
C ILE A 85 -0.61 11.00 2.87
N THR A 86 -0.19 10.68 4.10
CA THR A 86 -1.11 10.17 5.13
C THR A 86 -1.56 11.27 6.10
N GLY A 87 -0.90 12.44 6.10
CA GLY A 87 -1.11 13.52 7.07
C GLY A 87 -0.27 13.36 8.35
N ASP A 88 0.30 12.18 8.59
CA ASP A 88 1.19 11.87 9.71
C ASP A 88 2.32 10.91 9.27
N ASN A 89 3.26 10.59 10.15
CA ASN A 89 4.34 9.64 9.89
C ASN A 89 4.30 8.44 10.87
N GLN A 90 3.12 8.16 11.43
CA GLN A 90 2.95 7.02 12.32
C GLN A 90 2.81 5.74 11.49
N PRO A 91 3.39 4.62 11.94
CA PRO A 91 3.25 3.33 11.24
C PRO A 91 1.79 2.97 10.95
N LEU A 92 0.89 3.22 11.91
CA LEU A 92 -0.54 2.96 11.74
C LEU A 92 -1.14 3.71 10.53
N THR A 93 -0.84 5.00 10.36
CA THR A 93 -1.40 5.79 9.25
C THR A 93 -0.83 5.35 7.90
N VAL A 94 0.43 4.90 7.88
CA VAL A 94 1.06 4.31 6.68
C VAL A 94 0.40 2.99 6.31
N VAL A 95 0.23 2.07 7.27
CA VAL A 95 -0.40 0.76 7.02
C VAL A 95 -1.86 0.92 6.56
N GLN A 96 -2.62 1.79 7.23
CA GLN A 96 -4.01 2.08 6.85
C GLN A 96 -4.10 2.65 5.43
N TRP A 97 -3.19 3.56 5.08
CA TRP A 97 -3.16 4.12 3.73
C TRP A 97 -2.86 3.06 2.66
N ILE A 98 -1.94 2.12 2.94
CA ILE A 98 -1.65 1.00 2.02
C ILE A 98 -2.88 0.08 1.89
N ASP A 99 -3.58 -0.21 2.99
CA ASP A 99 -4.84 -0.98 2.96
C ASP A 99 -5.87 -0.30 2.06
N ASP A 100 -6.12 1.00 2.28
CA ASP A 100 -7.06 1.79 1.47
C ASP A 100 -6.69 1.79 -0.02
N LEU A 101 -5.40 1.95 -0.35
CA LEU A 101 -4.93 1.91 -1.73
C LEU A 101 -5.18 0.55 -2.40
N ILE A 102 -4.88 -0.55 -1.70
CA ILE A 102 -5.12 -1.91 -2.20
C ILE A 102 -6.62 -2.13 -2.42
N GLN A 103 -7.47 -1.66 -1.51
CA GLN A 103 -8.93 -1.77 -1.63
C GLN A 103 -9.45 -0.97 -2.82
N VAL A 104 -8.96 0.26 -3.03
CA VAL A 104 -9.31 1.09 -4.19
C VAL A 104 -8.87 0.42 -5.49
N GLY A 105 -7.62 -0.03 -5.57
CA GLY A 105 -7.10 -0.71 -6.75
C GLY A 105 -7.86 -2.00 -7.07
N TRP A 106 -8.21 -2.79 -6.04
CA TRP A 106 -9.10 -3.93 -6.20
C TRP A 106 -10.45 -3.52 -6.79
N GLN A 107 -11.16 -2.55 -6.21
CA GLN A 107 -12.48 -2.14 -6.70
C GLN A 107 -12.46 -1.56 -8.12
N LEU A 108 -11.42 -0.79 -8.47
CA LEU A 108 -11.31 -0.14 -9.77
C LEU A 108 -10.87 -1.10 -10.88
N CYS A 109 -10.07 -2.11 -10.55
CA CYS A 109 -9.38 -2.93 -11.56
C CYS A 109 -9.75 -4.42 -11.53
N SER A 110 -10.62 -4.87 -10.61
CA SER A 110 -11.18 -6.24 -10.61
C SER A 110 -12.55 -6.35 -11.27
N ASN A 111 -13.20 -5.21 -11.57
CA ASN A 111 -14.53 -5.15 -12.17
C ASN A 111 -14.50 -4.89 -13.69
N THR A 112 -13.36 -5.06 -14.34
CA THR A 112 -13.13 -4.93 -15.79
C THR A 112 -12.62 -6.22 -16.37
#